data_AF-A0A3B8J684-F1
#
_entry.id   AF-A0A3B8J684-F1
#
_cell.length_a   1.000
_cell.length_b   1.000
_cell.length_c   1.000
_cell.angle_alpha   90.00
_cell.angle_beta   90.00
_cell.angle_gamma   90.00
#
_symmetry.space_group_name_H-M   'P 1'
#
loop_
_entity.id
_entity.type
_entity.pdbx_description
1 polymer ?
#
loop_
_entity_poly.entity_id
_entity_poly.type
_entity_poly.pdbx_seq_one_letter_code
_entity_poly.pdbx_strand_id
1 'polypeptide(L)'
;MKNMKRALLLSALLLPWVSYSQDAAPAAEVLDEQEEEYKFIPVNVGILPPLSVNSLVGGRTENIISMDAFMGMTHRITGLQTSGFMGMVRGQVNGAQTAGFLTIAQEVNGAQISGFGAITGPVYGGPGAGFFNVAGP
;
A
#
# COMPACT_ATOMS: atom_id res chain seq x y z
N MET A 1 -40.25 -40.57 51.90
CA MET A 1 -39.74 -39.82 50.72
C MET A 1 -38.21 -39.92 50.74
N LYS A 2 -37.67 -41.08 50.39
CA LYS A 2 -37.05 -41.43 49.09
C LYS A 2 -35.62 -40.85 48.88
N ASN A 3 -34.69 -41.46 49.63
CA ASN A 3 -33.42 -42.03 49.17
C ASN A 3 -32.15 -41.16 49.03
N MET A 4 -31.42 -41.13 50.15
CA MET A 4 -29.96 -41.11 50.30
C MET A 4 -29.26 -42.29 49.57
N LYS A 5 -28.16 -42.04 48.83
CA LYS A 5 -27.03 -42.99 48.60
C LYS A 5 -25.75 -42.14 48.35
N ARG A 6 -24.76 -42.16 49.27
CA ARG A 6 -23.49 -42.95 49.22
C ARG A 6 -22.60 -42.57 48.02
N ALA A 7 -21.28 -42.48 48.07
CA ALA A 7 -20.25 -42.56 49.09
C ALA A 7 -18.93 -42.18 48.37
N LEU A 8 -17.90 -41.92 49.17
CA LEU A 8 -16.49 -41.76 48.83
C LEU A 8 -15.94 -42.74 47.77
N LEU A 9 -14.82 -42.33 47.15
CA LEU A 9 -13.60 -43.10 46.76
C LEU A 9 -13.35 -43.47 45.28
N LEU A 10 -12.10 -43.13 44.88
CA LEU A 10 -11.21 -43.82 43.91
C LEU A 10 -11.72 -43.81 42.44
N SER A 11 -10.93 -43.59 41.39
CA SER A 11 -9.49 -43.73 41.17
C SER A 11 -9.14 -43.12 39.81
N ALA A 12 -7.98 -42.48 39.76
CA ALA A 12 -7.02 -42.38 38.66
C ALA A 12 -7.38 -42.88 37.25
N LEU A 13 -7.00 -42.03 36.28
CA LEU A 13 -6.43 -42.36 34.96
C LEU A 13 -7.38 -43.01 33.93
N LEU A 14 -7.68 -42.28 32.85
CA LEU A 14 -7.07 -42.51 31.52
C LEU A 14 -7.80 -41.69 30.43
N LEU A 15 -7.01 -40.80 29.82
CA LEU A 15 -7.11 -40.20 28.48
C LEU A 15 -8.23 -39.17 28.20
N PRO A 16 -7.89 -37.94 27.77
CA PRO A 16 -8.86 -37.06 27.14
C PRO A 16 -9.27 -37.66 25.79
N TRP A 17 -10.58 -37.73 25.58
CA TRP A 17 -11.19 -38.16 24.32
C TRP A 17 -10.87 -37.09 23.27
N VAL A 18 -9.89 -37.40 22.41
CA VAL A 18 -9.62 -36.64 21.20
C VAL A 18 -10.81 -36.83 20.27
N SER A 19 -11.67 -35.82 20.19
CA SER A 19 -12.56 -35.63 19.04
C SER A 19 -11.80 -34.82 18.01
N TYR A 20 -11.10 -35.52 17.11
CA TYR A 20 -10.71 -34.96 15.83
C TYR A 20 -11.73 -35.45 14.79
N SER A 21 -12.68 -34.59 14.43
CA SER A 21 -13.27 -34.63 13.09
C SER A 21 -12.62 -33.49 12.30
N GLN A 22 -11.94 -33.87 11.23
CA GLN A 22 -11.49 -33.01 10.13
C GLN A 22 -12.60 -32.03 9.75
N ASP A 23 -12.40 -30.77 10.14
CA ASP A 23 -12.03 -29.74 9.18
C ASP A 23 -11.07 -28.83 9.92
N ALA A 24 -9.77 -29.10 9.74
CA ALA A 24 -8.80 -28.05 9.91
C ALA A 24 -9.28 -26.92 8.99
N ALA A 25 -9.71 -25.79 9.56
CA ALA A 25 -9.78 -24.55 8.80
C ALA A 25 -8.47 -24.51 8.00
N PRO A 26 -8.52 -24.49 6.65
CA PRO A 26 -7.30 -24.49 5.86
C PRO A 26 -6.43 -23.41 6.45
N ALA A 27 -5.22 -23.81 6.87
CA ALA A 27 -4.23 -22.96 7.50
C ALA A 27 -4.38 -21.59 6.86
N ALA A 28 -4.79 -20.58 7.66
CA ALA A 28 -4.93 -19.22 7.19
C ALA A 28 -3.70 -18.97 6.33
N GLU A 29 -3.93 -18.90 5.02
CA GLU A 29 -2.86 -18.70 4.07
C GLU A 29 -2.29 -17.38 4.52
N VAL A 30 -1.14 -17.45 5.17
CA VAL A 30 -0.31 -16.29 5.43
C VAL A 30 -0.02 -15.85 4.02
N LEU A 31 -0.86 -14.96 3.51
CA LEU A 31 -0.57 -14.23 2.30
C LEU A 31 0.74 -13.59 2.67
N ASP A 32 1.84 -14.16 2.18
CA ASP A 32 3.14 -13.52 2.20
C ASP A 32 2.84 -12.16 1.58
N GLU A 33 2.66 -11.14 2.43
CA GLU A 33 2.80 -9.76 2.03
C GLU A 33 4.24 -9.71 1.56
N GLN A 34 4.47 -10.02 0.28
CA GLN A 34 5.77 -9.92 -0.34
C GLN A 34 6.12 -8.45 -0.18
N GLU A 35 6.94 -8.14 0.83
CA GLU A 35 7.43 -6.79 1.07
C GLU A 35 8.04 -6.35 -0.25
N GLU A 36 7.34 -5.47 -0.97
CA GLU A 36 7.82 -4.98 -2.23
C GLU A 36 9.14 -4.26 -1.94
N GLU A 37 10.27 -4.86 -2.33
CA GLU A 37 11.58 -4.25 -2.07
C GLU A 37 11.67 -2.94 -2.83
N TYR A 38 11.54 -1.82 -2.11
CA TYR A 38 11.71 -0.48 -2.64
C TYR A 38 13.13 -0.01 -2.38
N LYS A 39 13.81 0.38 -3.45
CA LYS A 39 15.12 1.03 -3.30
C LYS A 39 14.91 2.46 -2.84
N PHE A 40 15.42 2.79 -1.65
CA PHE A 40 15.36 4.15 -1.14
C PHE A 40 16.31 5.06 -1.91
N ILE A 41 15.76 6.02 -2.65
CA ILE A 41 16.46 7.02 -3.44
C ILE A 41 15.93 8.38 -3.01
N PRO A 42 16.53 9.05 -2.01
CA PRO A 42 15.92 10.23 -1.39
C PRO A 42 15.66 11.36 -2.41
N VAL A 43 16.52 11.49 -3.42
CA VAL A 43 16.40 12.49 -4.48
C VAL A 43 16.49 11.80 -5.85
N ASN A 44 15.42 11.90 -6.64
CA ASN A 44 15.38 11.50 -8.05
C ASN A 44 15.34 12.72 -8.96
N VAL A 45 16.07 12.65 -10.07
CA VAL A 45 16.00 13.61 -11.16
C VAL A 45 15.89 12.84 -12.48
N GLY A 46 15.04 13.33 -13.39
CA GLY A 46 14.87 12.74 -14.70
C GLY A 46 14.23 13.66 -15.73
N ILE A 47 14.04 13.13 -16.93
CA ILE A 47 13.29 13.79 -18.01
C ILE A 47 12.04 12.99 -18.29
N LEU A 48 12.21 11.72 -18.64
CA LEU A 48 11.17 10.75 -18.92
C LEU A 48 11.77 9.36 -18.71
N PRO A 49 11.00 8.32 -18.37
CA PRO A 49 11.51 6.96 -18.35
C PRO A 49 12.02 6.57 -19.75
N PRO A 50 13.25 6.05 -19.95
CA PRO A 50 14.21 5.52 -18.97
C PRO A 50 15.27 6.51 -18.43
N LEU A 51 15.24 7.76 -18.88
CA LEU A 51 16.16 8.84 -18.50
C LEU A 51 15.76 9.49 -17.17
N SER A 52 15.69 8.68 -16.11
CA SER A 52 15.37 9.08 -14.74
C SER A 52 16.11 8.16 -13.78
N VAL A 53 16.68 8.68 -12.68
CA VAL A 53 17.44 7.85 -11.70
C VAL A 53 16.60 6.67 -11.24
N ASN A 54 15.30 6.89 -11.00
CA ASN A 54 14.36 5.83 -10.65
C ASN A 54 14.29 4.72 -11.67
N SER A 55 14.30 5.05 -12.97
CA SER A 55 14.28 4.04 -14.04
C SER A 55 15.59 3.26 -14.14
N LEU A 56 16.72 3.91 -13.88
CA LEU A 56 18.05 3.29 -13.94
C LEU A 56 18.31 2.32 -12.80
N VAL A 57 17.61 2.47 -11.66
CA VAL A 57 17.81 1.63 -10.47
C VAL A 57 16.72 0.58 -10.25
N GLY A 58 15.85 0.36 -11.23
CA GLY A 58 14.85 -0.73 -11.21
C GLY A 58 13.39 -0.27 -11.05
N GLY A 59 13.11 1.03 -11.03
CA GLY A 59 11.76 1.61 -11.06
C GLY A 59 10.96 1.49 -9.76
N ARG A 60 11.22 0.47 -8.93
CA ARG A 60 10.66 0.25 -7.59
C ARG A 60 11.43 1.06 -6.57
N THR A 61 11.07 2.34 -6.45
CA THR A 61 11.80 3.31 -5.65
C THR A 61 10.88 4.04 -4.68
N GLU A 62 11.47 4.43 -3.55
CA GLU A 62 10.89 5.38 -2.62
C GLU A 62 11.73 6.66 -2.65
N ASN A 63 11.08 7.80 -2.90
CA ASN A 63 11.74 9.10 -2.92
C ASN A 63 11.13 10.06 -1.91
N ILE A 64 11.98 10.91 -1.33
CA ILE A 64 11.51 12.10 -0.61
C ILE A 64 11.23 13.20 -1.62
N ILE A 65 12.13 13.38 -2.59
CA ILE A 65 12.00 14.37 -3.67
C ILE A 65 12.18 13.66 -5.02
N SER A 66 11.25 13.88 -5.95
CA SER A 66 11.38 13.44 -7.34
C SER A 66 11.09 14.60 -8.29
N MET A 67 12.03 14.91 -9.18
CA MET A 67 11.91 16.01 -10.15
C MET A 67 12.13 15.49 -11.56
N ASP A 68 11.10 15.53 -12.40
CA ASP A 68 11.21 15.06 -13.78
C ASP A 68 10.75 16.12 -14.78
N ALA A 69 11.56 16.42 -15.80
CA ALA A 69 11.28 17.52 -16.72
C ALA A 69 10.03 17.30 -17.59
N PHE A 70 9.68 16.06 -17.92
CA PHE A 70 8.50 15.72 -18.74
C PHE A 70 7.63 14.66 -18.05
N MET A 71 8.17 13.47 -17.78
CA MET A 71 7.46 12.36 -17.15
C MET A 71 8.23 11.79 -15.96
N GLY A 72 7.61 11.77 -14.78
CA GLY A 72 8.14 11.12 -13.59
C GLY A 72 7.41 9.83 -13.25
N MET A 73 8.17 8.77 -12.96
CA MET A 73 7.63 7.49 -12.48
C MET A 73 8.35 7.03 -11.20
N THR A 74 7.58 6.68 -10.18
CA THR A 74 8.06 6.17 -8.90
C THR A 74 7.03 5.20 -8.28
N HIS A 75 7.40 4.48 -7.22
CA HIS A 75 6.45 3.66 -6.48
C HIS A 75 5.95 4.36 -5.21
N ARG A 76 6.82 5.05 -4.48
CA ARG A 76 6.44 5.75 -3.25
C ARG A 76 7.05 7.14 -3.16
N ILE A 77 6.27 8.09 -2.66
CA ILE A 77 6.72 9.44 -2.33
C ILE A 77 6.43 9.72 -0.87
N THR A 78 7.41 10.21 -0.13
CA THR A 78 7.27 10.67 1.27
C THR A 78 7.52 12.18 1.44
N GLY A 79 7.56 12.92 0.33
CA GLY A 79 7.73 14.37 0.32
C GLY A 79 7.06 15.01 -0.90
N LEU A 80 7.84 15.33 -1.93
CA LEU A 80 7.39 16.05 -3.12
C LEU A 80 7.78 15.31 -4.41
N GLN A 81 6.80 15.06 -5.28
CA GLN A 81 7.06 14.79 -6.69
C GLN A 81 6.61 15.98 -7.53
N THR A 82 7.45 16.42 -8.45
CA THR A 82 7.08 17.38 -9.49
C THR A 82 7.48 16.87 -10.87
N SER A 83 6.57 17.02 -11.83
CA SER A 83 6.81 16.61 -13.22
C SER A 83 6.30 17.65 -14.22
N GLY A 84 7.06 17.94 -15.28
CA GLY A 84 6.67 19.00 -16.23
C GLY A 84 5.37 18.72 -16.98
N PHE A 85 5.08 17.46 -17.33
CA PHE A 85 3.85 17.07 -18.01
C PHE A 85 3.04 16.04 -17.22
N MET A 86 3.63 14.88 -16.91
CA MET A 86 2.92 13.78 -16.23
C MET A 86 3.72 13.23 -15.06
N GLY A 87 3.06 13.08 -13.90
CA GLY A 87 3.62 12.41 -12.73
C GLY A 87 2.82 11.15 -12.39
N MET A 88 3.51 10.02 -12.22
CA MET A 88 2.89 8.74 -11.83
C MET A 88 3.59 8.16 -10.59
N VAL A 89 2.78 7.84 -9.58
CA VAL A 89 3.18 7.09 -8.38
C VAL A 89 2.39 5.79 -8.37
N ARG A 90 3.08 4.66 -8.45
CA ARG A 90 2.42 3.35 -8.51
C ARG A 90 1.93 2.83 -7.16
N GLY A 91 2.25 3.51 -6.07
CA GLY A 91 1.74 3.20 -4.74
C GLY A 91 1.26 4.48 -4.06
N GLN A 92 1.91 4.81 -2.95
CA GLN A 92 1.44 5.84 -2.03
C GLN A 92 2.22 7.16 -2.16
N VAL A 93 1.48 8.27 -2.13
CA VAL A 93 2.01 9.63 -1.95
C VAL A 93 1.70 10.10 -0.54
N ASN A 94 2.71 10.21 0.30
CA ASN A 94 2.65 10.88 1.60
C ASN A 94 3.30 12.26 1.46
N GLY A 95 2.53 13.28 1.11
CA GLY A 95 3.03 14.63 0.82
C GLY A 95 2.33 15.27 -0.37
N ALA A 96 3.10 15.75 -1.35
CA ALA A 96 2.59 16.46 -2.52
C ALA A 96 3.06 15.84 -3.84
N GLN A 97 2.16 15.77 -4.81
CA GLN A 97 2.48 15.43 -6.20
C GLN A 97 1.95 16.52 -7.11
N THR A 98 2.80 17.07 -7.97
CA THR A 98 2.41 18.13 -8.92
C THR A 98 2.83 17.78 -10.34
N ALA A 99 1.98 18.04 -11.32
CA ALA A 99 2.37 17.95 -12.72
C ALA A 99 1.71 19.01 -13.61
N GLY A 100 2.34 19.37 -14.73
CA GLY A 100 1.77 20.36 -15.64
C GLY A 100 0.42 19.94 -16.25
N PHE A 101 0.23 18.65 -16.53
CA PHE A 101 -0.98 18.14 -17.17
C PHE A 101 -1.71 17.10 -16.31
N LEU A 102 -1.05 15.99 -15.94
CA LEU A 102 -1.72 14.85 -15.32
C LEU A 102 -0.92 14.27 -14.15
N THR A 103 -1.58 14.06 -13.02
CA THR A 103 -1.05 13.31 -11.88
C THR A 103 -1.82 12.01 -11.69
N ILE A 104 -1.10 10.93 -11.37
CA ILE A 104 -1.68 9.62 -11.07
C ILE A 104 -1.01 9.07 -9.81
N ALA A 105 -1.81 8.61 -8.84
CA ALA A 105 -1.33 7.79 -7.72
C ALA A 105 -2.30 6.63 -7.41
N GLN A 106 -1.88 5.64 -6.65
CA GLN A 106 -2.85 4.68 -6.07
C GLN A 106 -3.45 5.22 -4.79
N GLU A 107 -2.66 5.87 -3.94
CA GLU A 107 -3.15 6.46 -2.69
C GLU A 107 -2.45 7.80 -2.43
N VAL A 108 -3.19 8.75 -1.86
CA VAL A 108 -2.67 10.08 -1.52
C VAL A 108 -3.04 10.46 -0.09
N ASN A 109 -2.02 10.63 0.73
CA ASN A 109 -2.09 11.32 2.02
C ASN A 109 -1.46 12.70 1.84
N GLY A 110 -2.27 13.69 1.46
CA GLY A 110 -1.83 15.05 1.17
C GLY A 110 -2.47 15.67 -0.07
N ALA A 111 -1.67 16.18 -1.00
CA ALA A 111 -2.14 16.95 -2.15
C ALA A 111 -1.67 16.38 -3.49
N GLN A 112 -2.58 16.34 -4.46
CA GLN A 112 -2.24 16.21 -5.87
C GLN A 112 -2.67 17.46 -6.62
N ILE A 113 -1.81 18.04 -7.45
CA ILE A 113 -2.14 19.24 -8.22
C ILE A 113 -1.72 19.06 -9.67
N SER A 114 -2.63 19.34 -10.60
CA SER A 114 -2.30 19.30 -12.02
C SER A 114 -3.10 20.29 -12.86
N GLY A 115 -2.60 20.60 -14.06
CA GLY A 115 -3.32 21.52 -14.95
C GLY A 115 -4.62 20.94 -15.51
N PHE A 116 -4.64 19.64 -15.81
CA PHE A 116 -5.76 19.00 -16.51
C PHE A 116 -6.50 17.98 -15.64
N GLY A 117 -5.82 16.92 -15.21
CA GLY A 117 -6.46 15.80 -14.51
C GLY A 117 -5.66 15.26 -13.33
N ALA A 118 -6.35 14.84 -12.29
CA ALA A 118 -5.77 14.08 -11.18
C ALA A 118 -6.54 12.76 -11.03
N ILE A 119 -5.81 11.64 -10.98
CA ILE A 119 -6.37 10.29 -10.83
C ILE A 119 -5.74 9.63 -9.61
N THR A 120 -6.57 9.15 -8.71
CA THR A 120 -6.12 8.54 -7.45
C THR A 120 -7.13 7.50 -6.98
N GLY A 121 -6.66 6.51 -6.21
CA GLY A 121 -7.55 5.67 -5.41
C GLY A 121 -7.97 6.43 -4.15
N PRO A 122 -7.78 5.87 -2.93
CA PRO A 122 -8.12 6.57 -1.69
C PRO A 122 -7.34 7.89 -1.54
N VAL A 123 -8.03 8.93 -1.06
CA VAL A 123 -7.43 10.24 -0.78
C VAL A 123 -7.78 10.72 0.62
N TYR A 124 -6.74 10.96 1.40
CA TYR A 124 -6.80 11.64 2.67
C TYR A 124 -6.16 13.03 2.48
N GLY A 125 -6.99 13.97 2.03
CA GLY A 125 -6.56 15.29 1.58
C GLY A 125 -7.41 15.78 0.41
N GLY A 126 -6.79 16.39 -0.60
CA GLY A 126 -7.52 16.94 -1.75
C GLY A 126 -6.74 16.89 -3.06
N PRO A 127 -7.29 16.28 -4.13
CA PRO A 127 -6.79 16.48 -5.48
C PRO A 127 -7.27 17.84 -6.03
N GLY A 128 -6.43 18.52 -6.79
CA GLY A 128 -6.65 19.84 -7.34
C GLY A 128 -6.23 19.92 -8.81
N ALA A 129 -7.09 19.41 -9.69
CA ALA A 129 -6.94 19.51 -11.14
C ALA A 129 -7.99 20.41 -11.79
N GLY A 130 -7.61 21.04 -12.92
CA GLY A 130 -8.44 22.04 -13.60
C GLY A 130 -9.68 21.50 -14.31
N PHE A 131 -9.66 20.26 -14.82
CA PHE A 131 -10.78 19.70 -15.59
C PHE A 131 -11.49 18.55 -14.88
N PHE A 132 -10.74 17.56 -14.37
CA PHE A 132 -11.35 16.44 -13.65
C PHE A 132 -10.46 15.95 -12.52
N ASN A 133 -11.13 15.45 -11.48
CA ASN A 133 -10.50 14.74 -10.38
C ASN A 133 -11.24 13.41 -10.24
N VAL A 134 -10.51 12.29 -10.38
CA VAL A 134 -11.05 10.94 -10.18
C VAL A 134 -10.41 10.38 -8.91
N ALA A 135 -11.24 10.13 -7.90
CA ALA A 135 -10.85 9.49 -6.65
C ALA A 135 -11.62 8.17 -6.49
N GLY A 136 -10.89 7.07 -6.32
CA GLY A 136 -11.43 5.75 -6.05
C GLY A 136 -11.69 5.52 -4.55
N PRO A 137 -12.45 4.47 -4.20
CA PRO A 137 -12.61 4.01 -2.82
C PRO A 137 -11.29 3.53 -2.21
#